data_AF-A0A936MUN9-F1
#
_entry.id   AF-A0A936MUN9-F1
#
_cell.length_a   1.000
_cell.length_b   1.000
_cell.length_c   1.000
_cell.angle_alpha   90.00
_cell.angle_beta   90.00
_cell.angle_gamma   90.00
#
_symmetry.space_group_name_H-M   'P 1'
#
loop_
_entity.id
_entity.type
_entity.pdbx_description
1 polymer ?
#
loop_
_entity_poly.entity_id
_entity_poly.type
_entity_poly.pdbx_seq_one_letter_code
_entity_poly.pdbx_strand_id
1 'polypeptide(L)'
;MSGGVEPMREAKKLGWSKRGVWAWLGAWSAMTLGMGTFASGCGVSSDEVCEIKCTCEGCSQEQRDDCISDVEATVTKAEGLGCSTQYADWLNCVVQEAECRDGETFAWDGCDIEEDALAACGGGDACTAAAKKLCDECKFSCSDPDPATCTGRNECLSACIVNATCEEIATSSSAYSSCVAACP
;
A
#
# COMPACT_ATOMS: atom_id res chain seq x y z
N MET A 1 10.33 25.36 35.71
CA MET A 1 8.99 24.90 35.28
C MET A 1 9.23 23.87 34.21
N SER A 2 9.28 22.61 34.63
CA SER A 2 9.66 21.46 33.82
C SER A 2 8.38 20.88 33.22
N GLY A 3 8.20 21.00 31.91
CA GLY A 3 7.15 20.31 31.17
C GLY A 3 7.75 19.04 30.57
N GLY A 4 7.42 17.89 31.15
CA GLY A 4 7.76 16.58 30.60
C GLY A 4 6.87 16.29 29.39
N VAL A 5 7.49 15.91 28.29
CA VAL A 5 6.80 15.36 27.12
C VAL A 5 7.00 13.85 27.18
N GLU A 6 5.91 13.13 27.45
CA GLU A 6 5.85 11.67 27.38
C GLU A 6 5.90 11.22 25.92
N PRO A 7 6.81 10.31 25.52
CA PRO A 7 6.72 9.65 24.24
C PRO A 7 5.74 8.47 24.35
N MET A 8 4.54 8.63 23.78
CA MET A 8 3.72 7.50 23.35
C MET A 8 4.36 6.90 22.09
N ARG A 9 4.93 5.70 22.23
CA ARG A 9 5.19 4.79 21.10
C ARG A 9 5.40 3.36 21.60
N GLU A 10 4.78 2.46 20.85
CA GLU A 10 5.19 1.07 20.61
C GLU A 10 4.70 -0.01 21.59
N ALA A 11 3.48 -0.46 21.37
CA ALA A 11 3.09 -1.83 21.68
C ALA A 11 3.82 -2.81 20.72
N LYS A 12 5.04 -3.21 21.08
CA LYS A 12 5.71 -4.38 20.51
C LYS A 12 5.18 -5.66 21.14
N LYS A 13 4.64 -6.58 20.32
CA LYS A 13 4.84 -8.04 20.42
C LYS A 13 4.68 -8.65 19.02
N LEU A 14 5.74 -8.84 18.23
CA LEU A 14 6.68 -9.98 18.26
C LEU A 14 6.01 -11.35 18.52
N GLY A 15 5.49 -11.94 17.44
CA GLY A 15 6.01 -13.19 16.87
C GLY A 15 5.56 -14.53 17.48
N TRP A 16 5.13 -15.43 16.58
CA TRP A 16 5.50 -16.87 16.53
C TRP A 16 5.27 -17.35 15.08
N SER A 17 6.32 -17.48 14.27
CA SER A 17 7.14 -18.69 14.10
C SER A 17 6.39 -19.92 13.55
N LYS A 18 6.55 -20.11 12.23
CA LYS A 18 6.89 -21.34 11.50
C LYS A 18 6.30 -22.67 12.00
N ARG A 19 5.53 -23.33 11.12
CA ARG A 19 5.82 -24.66 10.50
C ARG A 19 4.51 -25.32 10.06
N GLY A 20 4.43 -25.70 8.79
CA GLY A 20 3.30 -26.51 8.31
C GLY A 20 3.24 -26.75 6.82
N VAL A 21 4.37 -26.99 6.15
CA VAL A 21 4.38 -27.60 4.81
C VAL A 21 3.84 -29.02 4.95
N TRP A 22 2.58 -29.23 4.56
CA TRP A 22 2.05 -30.57 4.28
C TRP A 22 1.44 -30.57 2.89
N ALA A 23 2.26 -31.02 1.95
CA ALA A 23 1.84 -31.49 0.65
C ALA A 23 0.87 -32.66 0.83
N TRP A 24 -0.29 -32.57 0.17
CA TRP A 24 -1.00 -33.75 -0.28
C TRP A 24 -1.29 -33.61 -1.77
N LEU A 25 -0.56 -34.41 -2.53
CA LEU A 25 -0.83 -34.77 -3.91
C LEU A 25 -2.19 -35.47 -3.98
N GLY A 26 -3.07 -34.96 -4.82
CA GLY A 26 -4.29 -35.63 -5.24
C GLY A 26 -4.59 -35.22 -6.67
N ALA A 27 -4.09 -36.01 -7.62
CA ALA A 27 -4.47 -35.93 -9.02
C ALA A 27 -6.00 -35.98 -9.16
N TRP A 28 -6.54 -35.30 -10.17
CA TRP A 28 -7.47 -35.86 -11.17
C TRP A 28 -7.87 -34.77 -12.19
N SER A 29 -7.74 -35.14 -13.47
CA SER A 29 -8.69 -34.89 -14.55
C SER A 29 -9.27 -33.47 -14.75
N ALA A 30 -8.87 -32.84 -15.86
CA ALA A 30 -9.73 -32.60 -17.03
C ALA A 30 -9.31 -31.32 -17.77
N MET A 31 -8.95 -31.49 -19.04
CA MET A 31 -8.99 -30.41 -20.02
C MET A 31 -10.40 -29.79 -20.02
N THR A 32 -10.48 -28.53 -19.61
CA THR A 32 -11.57 -27.63 -19.98
C THR A 32 -10.97 -26.37 -20.57
N LEU A 33 -10.88 -26.37 -21.90
CA LEU A 33 -10.91 -25.16 -22.70
C LEU A 33 -12.35 -24.62 -22.57
N GLY A 34 -12.53 -23.61 -21.72
CA GLY A 34 -13.85 -23.06 -21.42
C GLY A 34 -13.75 -21.59 -21.03
N MET A 35 -14.07 -20.75 -22.03
CA MET A 35 -14.59 -19.39 -21.90
C MET A 35 -13.86 -18.39 -21.00
N GLY A 36 -13.23 -17.41 -21.64
CA GLY A 36 -12.97 -16.12 -21.04
C GLY A 36 -14.29 -15.50 -20.56
N THR A 37 -14.52 -15.57 -19.25
CA THR A 37 -15.40 -14.64 -18.56
C THR A 37 -14.63 -13.34 -18.43
N PHE A 38 -14.79 -12.47 -19.42
CA PHE A 38 -14.73 -11.04 -19.15
C PHE A 38 -15.88 -10.78 -18.18
N ALA A 39 -15.60 -10.87 -16.88
CA ALA A 39 -16.46 -10.35 -15.84
C ALA A 39 -16.49 -8.84 -16.04
N SER A 40 -17.41 -8.40 -16.89
CA SER A 40 -17.73 -7.01 -17.09
C SER A 40 -18.34 -6.45 -15.81
N GLY A 41 -17.54 -5.72 -15.04
CA GLY A 41 -17.92 -4.37 -14.63
C GLY A 41 -18.91 -4.22 -13.48
N CYS A 42 -19.04 -5.19 -12.56
CA CYS A 42 -19.50 -4.89 -11.21
C CYS A 42 -18.27 -4.61 -10.33
N GLY A 43 -17.60 -3.49 -10.58
CA GLY A 43 -16.58 -3.00 -9.66
C GLY A 43 -17.25 -2.59 -8.34
N VAL A 44 -16.56 -2.81 -7.22
CA VAL A 44 -16.98 -2.30 -5.91
C VAL A 44 -17.16 -0.79 -6.00
N SER A 45 -18.31 -0.30 -5.52
CA SER A 45 -18.62 1.12 -5.52
C SER A 45 -18.02 1.83 -4.30
N SER A 46 -17.69 3.11 -4.44
CA SER A 46 -17.32 3.98 -3.31
C SER A 46 -18.38 4.01 -2.21
N ASP A 47 -19.65 3.92 -2.60
CA ASP A 47 -20.79 3.89 -1.69
C ASP A 47 -20.79 2.64 -0.79
N GLU A 48 -20.46 1.47 -1.34
CA GLU A 48 -20.48 0.18 -0.64
C GLU A 48 -19.41 0.11 0.46
N VAL A 49 -18.16 0.46 0.17
CA VAL A 49 -17.09 0.45 1.18
C VAL A 49 -17.38 1.43 2.31
N CYS A 50 -17.93 2.61 1.99
CA CYS A 50 -18.28 3.63 2.97
C CYS A 50 -19.50 3.22 3.80
N GLU A 51 -20.47 2.52 3.23
CA GLU A 51 -21.58 1.95 3.98
C GLU A 51 -21.12 0.90 5.00
N ILE A 52 -20.23 -0.01 4.62
CA ILE A 52 -19.69 -1.03 5.53
C ILE A 52 -18.94 -0.36 6.69
N LYS A 53 -18.04 0.58 6.36
CA LYS A 53 -17.30 1.35 7.36
C LYS A 53 -18.24 2.09 8.31
N CYS A 54 -19.22 2.81 7.78
CA CYS A 54 -20.14 3.60 8.59
C CYS A 54 -21.15 2.78 9.41
N THR A 55 -21.49 1.58 8.93
CA THR A 55 -22.28 0.62 9.71
C THR A 55 -21.49 0.10 10.91
N CYS A 56 -20.16 -0.06 10.76
CA CYS A 56 -19.28 -0.50 11.83
C CYS A 56 -18.96 0.61 12.84
N GLU A 57 -18.47 1.76 12.37
CA GLU A 57 -17.91 2.81 13.24
C GLU A 57 -18.97 3.83 13.71
N GLY A 58 -20.12 3.85 13.05
CA GLY A 58 -21.15 4.87 13.23
C GLY A 58 -20.74 6.21 12.63
N CYS A 59 -21.31 6.56 11.48
CA CYS A 59 -21.08 7.86 10.82
C CYS A 59 -22.31 8.76 10.84
N SER A 60 -22.08 10.07 10.78
CA SER A 60 -23.06 11.03 10.25
C SER A 60 -23.16 10.91 8.72
N GLN A 61 -24.21 11.50 8.13
CA GLN A 61 -24.33 11.58 6.67
C GLN A 61 -23.14 12.33 6.05
N GLU A 62 -22.70 13.42 6.66
CA GLU A 62 -21.56 14.21 6.18
C GLU A 62 -20.26 13.38 6.17
N GLN A 63 -20.01 12.59 7.21
CA GLN A 63 -18.84 11.69 7.25
C GLN A 63 -18.91 10.58 6.19
N ARG A 64 -20.12 10.08 5.88
CA ARG A 64 -20.31 9.11 4.79
C ARG A 64 -20.05 9.75 3.44
N ASP A 65 -20.54 10.97 3.22
CA ASP A 65 -20.33 11.72 1.97
C ASP A 65 -18.83 12.05 1.77
N ASP A 66 -18.14 12.45 2.84
CA ASP A 66 -16.68 12.66 2.83
C ASP A 66 -15.92 11.37 2.46
N CYS A 67 -16.30 10.24 3.06
CA CYS A 67 -15.72 8.94 2.72
C CYS A 67 -15.88 8.62 1.23
N ILE A 68 -17.07 8.82 0.66
CA ILE A 68 -17.34 8.57 -0.76
C ILE A 68 -16.44 9.47 -1.62
N SER A 69 -16.36 10.76 -1.29
CA SER A 69 -15.52 11.71 -2.00
C SER A 69 -14.03 11.32 -1.96
N ASP A 70 -13.53 10.85 -0.82
CA ASP A 70 -12.14 10.42 -0.68
C ASP A 70 -11.83 9.15 -1.51
N VAL A 71 -12.75 8.19 -1.53
CA VAL A 71 -12.62 6.98 -2.37
C VAL A 71 -12.64 7.37 -3.86
N GLU A 72 -13.57 8.22 -4.29
CA GLU A 72 -13.66 8.69 -5.69
C GLU A 72 -12.44 9.52 -6.12
N ALA A 73 -11.90 10.35 -5.23
CA ALA A 73 -10.66 11.08 -5.47
C ALA A 73 -9.48 10.10 -5.67
N THR A 74 -9.44 9.01 -4.90
CA THR A 74 -8.41 7.99 -5.02
C THR A 74 -8.57 7.16 -6.29
N VAL A 75 -9.80 6.82 -6.70
CA VAL A 75 -10.09 6.23 -8.02
C VAL A 75 -9.56 7.11 -9.15
N THR A 76 -9.90 8.40 -9.12
CA THR A 76 -9.45 9.37 -10.13
C THR A 76 -7.92 9.46 -10.18
N LYS A 77 -7.27 9.43 -9.00
CA LYS A 77 -5.80 9.40 -8.91
C LYS A 77 -5.22 8.13 -9.52
N ALA A 78 -5.78 6.96 -9.20
CA ALA A 78 -5.35 5.68 -9.75
C ALA A 78 -5.53 5.65 -11.28
N GLU A 79 -6.64 6.17 -11.82
CA GLU A 79 -6.85 6.35 -13.26
C GLU A 79 -5.79 7.23 -13.91
N GLY A 80 -5.47 8.37 -13.30
CA GLY A 80 -4.41 9.26 -13.78
C GLY A 80 -3.03 8.60 -13.84
N LEU A 81 -2.79 7.57 -13.01
CA LEU A 81 -1.57 6.77 -12.97
C LEU A 81 -1.63 5.51 -13.83
N GLY A 82 -2.78 5.20 -14.45
CA GLY A 82 -2.99 3.94 -15.18
C GLY A 82 -3.12 2.70 -14.30
N CYS A 83 -3.47 2.90 -13.02
CA CYS A 83 -3.54 1.88 -11.96
C CYS A 83 -4.96 1.50 -11.53
N SER A 84 -5.96 1.82 -12.36
CA SER A 84 -7.37 1.58 -12.06
C SER A 84 -7.65 0.11 -11.74
N THR A 85 -7.00 -0.83 -12.44
CA THR A 85 -7.19 -2.27 -12.20
C THR A 85 -6.71 -2.66 -10.80
N GLN A 86 -5.48 -2.29 -10.45
CA GLN A 86 -4.91 -2.64 -9.15
C GLN A 86 -5.67 -1.98 -8.01
N TYR A 87 -6.16 -0.75 -8.21
CA TYR A 87 -7.00 -0.08 -7.21
C TYR A 87 -8.35 -0.78 -7.04
N ALA A 88 -8.98 -1.19 -8.14
CA ALA A 88 -10.23 -1.94 -8.09
C ALA A 88 -10.06 -3.31 -7.42
N ASP A 89 -8.97 -4.02 -7.71
CA ASP A 89 -8.64 -5.31 -7.07
C ASP A 89 -8.44 -5.14 -5.56
N TRP A 90 -7.69 -4.11 -5.14
CA TRP A 90 -7.50 -3.75 -3.73
C TRP A 90 -8.81 -3.39 -3.03
N LEU A 91 -9.62 -2.53 -3.64
CA LEU A 91 -10.90 -2.11 -3.06
C LEU A 91 -11.86 -3.30 -2.91
N ASN A 92 -11.86 -4.23 -3.89
CA ASN A 92 -12.63 -5.46 -3.82
C ASN A 92 -12.15 -6.37 -2.69
N CYS A 93 -10.84 -6.50 -2.48
CA CYS A 93 -10.33 -7.24 -1.33
C CYS A 93 -10.78 -6.61 -0.01
N VAL A 94 -10.64 -5.29 0.14
CA VAL A 94 -11.05 -4.56 1.35
C VAL A 94 -12.51 -4.82 1.68
N VAL A 95 -13.42 -4.81 0.69
CA VAL A 95 -14.84 -5.09 0.94
C VAL A 95 -15.11 -6.55 1.31
N GLN A 96 -14.38 -7.51 0.74
CA GLN A 96 -14.56 -8.93 1.05
C GLN A 96 -14.03 -9.30 2.44
N GLU A 97 -12.91 -8.71 2.84
CA GLU A 97 -12.22 -9.01 4.10
C GLU A 97 -12.55 -7.99 5.21
N ALA A 98 -13.41 -7.01 4.92
CA ALA A 98 -13.85 -6.02 5.89
C ALA A 98 -14.56 -6.68 7.07
N GLU A 99 -14.15 -6.31 8.27
CA GLU A 99 -14.75 -6.71 9.52
C GLU A 99 -14.82 -5.55 10.51
N CYS A 100 -15.75 -5.66 11.46
CA CYS A 100 -15.89 -4.70 12.55
C CYS A 100 -15.23 -5.26 13.81
N ARG A 101 -13.92 -5.01 13.97
CA ARG A 101 -13.15 -5.45 15.13
C ARG A 101 -13.65 -4.76 16.39
N ASP A 102 -13.84 -5.55 17.44
CA ASP A 102 -14.38 -5.12 18.72
C ASP A 102 -15.76 -4.40 18.63
N GLY A 103 -16.46 -4.55 17.50
CA GLY A 103 -17.78 -3.96 17.25
C GLY A 103 -17.79 -2.46 16.95
N GLU A 104 -16.62 -1.82 16.82
CA GLU A 104 -16.52 -0.37 16.60
C GLU A 104 -15.36 0.07 15.69
N THR A 105 -14.48 -0.85 15.28
CA THR A 105 -13.30 -0.53 14.46
C THR A 105 -13.40 -1.21 13.09
N PHE A 106 -13.51 -0.42 12.02
CA PHE A 106 -13.45 -0.97 10.67
C PHE A 106 -12.00 -1.42 10.38
N ALA A 107 -11.85 -2.69 10.04
CA ALA A 107 -10.55 -3.27 9.72
C ALA A 107 -10.71 -4.34 8.62
N TRP A 108 -9.60 -4.74 8.04
CA TRP A 108 -9.51 -5.86 7.12
C TRP A 108 -8.18 -6.58 7.36
N ASP A 109 -8.06 -7.82 6.89
CA ASP A 109 -6.79 -8.53 6.78
C ASP A 109 -6.72 -9.25 5.41
N GLY A 110 -5.58 -9.85 5.09
CA GLY A 110 -5.44 -10.67 3.87
C GLY A 110 -5.26 -9.93 2.54
N CYS A 111 -5.37 -8.60 2.49
CA CYS A 111 -5.25 -7.80 1.27
C CYS A 111 -3.82 -7.35 0.91
N ASP A 112 -2.79 -7.95 1.52
CA ASP A 112 -1.39 -7.53 1.34
C ASP A 112 -0.93 -7.63 -0.12
N ILE A 113 -1.45 -8.61 -0.88
CA ILE A 113 -1.07 -8.85 -2.28
C ILE A 113 -1.61 -7.74 -3.19
N GLU A 114 -2.89 -7.41 -3.06
CA GLU A 114 -3.53 -6.35 -3.82
C GLU A 114 -2.97 -4.98 -3.42
N GLU A 115 -2.65 -4.78 -2.14
CA GLU A 115 -1.99 -3.58 -1.65
C GLU A 115 -0.58 -3.44 -2.25
N ASP A 116 0.24 -4.49 -2.25
CA ASP A 116 1.55 -4.50 -2.90
C ASP A 116 1.44 -4.25 -4.41
N ALA A 117 0.42 -4.83 -5.08
CA ALA A 117 0.20 -4.63 -6.51
C ALA A 117 -0.22 -3.19 -6.83
N LEU A 118 -1.10 -2.60 -6.01
CA LEU A 118 -1.49 -1.20 -6.11
C LEU A 118 -0.32 -0.27 -5.83
N ALA A 119 0.46 -0.53 -4.78
CA ALA A 119 1.66 0.24 -4.46
C ALA A 119 2.72 0.15 -5.57
N ALA A 120 2.94 -1.05 -6.12
CA ALA A 120 3.84 -1.26 -7.25
C ALA A 120 3.37 -0.54 -8.52
N CYS A 121 2.06 -0.50 -8.77
CA CYS A 121 1.52 0.23 -9.92
C CYS A 121 1.60 1.75 -9.73
N GLY A 122 1.10 2.25 -8.59
CA GLY A 122 1.11 3.66 -8.26
C GLY A 122 2.51 4.21 -7.95
N GLY A 123 3.52 3.34 -7.93
CA GLY A 123 4.92 3.63 -7.70
C GLY A 123 5.27 4.00 -6.26
N GLY A 124 4.31 3.97 -5.33
CA GLY A 124 4.36 4.82 -4.14
C GLY A 124 4.64 6.29 -4.52
N ASP A 125 4.79 7.19 -3.55
CA ASP A 125 5.61 8.37 -3.88
C ASP A 125 7.07 7.91 -4.05
N ALA A 126 7.87 8.70 -4.77
CA ALA A 126 9.27 8.35 -5.01
C ALA A 126 10.02 8.01 -3.70
N CYS A 127 9.63 8.62 -2.58
CA CYS A 127 10.22 8.41 -1.26
C CYS A 127 9.86 7.05 -0.67
N THR A 128 8.62 6.60 -0.82
CA THR A 128 8.20 5.25 -0.40
C THR A 128 8.95 4.19 -1.22
N ALA A 129 9.05 4.38 -2.54
CA ALA A 129 9.85 3.48 -3.39
C ALA A 129 11.34 3.47 -3.01
N ALA A 130 11.91 4.65 -2.73
CA ALA A 130 13.29 4.76 -2.27
C ALA A 130 13.50 4.09 -0.90
N ALA A 131 12.57 4.26 0.03
CA ALA A 131 12.61 3.63 1.34
C ALA A 131 12.53 2.11 1.23
N LYS A 132 11.56 1.57 0.49
CA LYS A 132 11.43 0.13 0.21
C LYS A 132 12.74 -0.41 -0.36
N LYS A 133 13.34 0.28 -1.34
CA LYS A 133 14.63 -0.12 -1.90
C LYS A 133 15.75 -0.13 -0.88
N LEU A 134 15.90 0.93 -0.08
CA LEU A 134 16.96 1.00 0.93
C LEU A 134 16.79 -0.06 2.03
N CYS A 135 15.55 -0.26 2.51
CA CYS A 135 15.21 -1.18 3.58
C CYS A 135 15.24 -2.66 3.15
N ASP A 136 14.51 -2.95 2.08
CA ASP A 136 14.17 -4.32 1.70
C ASP A 136 15.19 -4.90 0.71
N GLU A 137 15.67 -4.09 -0.23
CA GLU A 137 16.61 -4.55 -1.24
C GLU A 137 18.06 -4.37 -0.77
N CYS A 138 18.43 -3.15 -0.36
CA CYS A 138 19.81 -2.80 -0.01
C CYS A 138 20.20 -3.15 1.42
N LYS A 139 19.23 -3.51 2.28
CA LYS A 139 19.44 -3.86 3.70
C LYS A 139 20.16 -2.78 4.51
N PHE A 140 19.93 -1.52 4.17
CA PHE A 140 20.40 -0.40 4.98
C PHE A 140 19.47 -0.11 6.15
N SER A 141 19.99 0.57 7.16
CA SER A 141 19.15 1.08 8.25
C SER A 141 18.31 2.23 7.72
N CYS A 142 16.99 2.13 7.85
CA CYS A 142 16.05 3.08 7.32
C CYS A 142 14.90 3.31 8.31
N SER A 143 14.14 4.38 8.07
CA SER A 143 12.88 4.68 8.73
C SER A 143 11.87 4.99 7.63
N ASP A 144 10.62 4.59 7.82
CA ASP A 144 9.57 4.86 6.85
C ASP A 144 9.41 6.38 6.69
N PRO A 145 9.54 6.91 5.46
CA PRO A 145 9.40 8.32 5.21
C PRO A 145 7.92 8.72 5.38
N ASP A 146 7.70 9.93 5.87
CA ASP A 146 6.36 10.52 5.86
C ASP A 146 6.01 10.90 4.41
N PRO A 147 4.99 10.28 3.79
CA PRO A 147 4.61 10.55 2.40
C PRO A 147 4.22 12.01 2.19
N ALA A 148 3.71 12.71 3.22
CA ALA A 148 3.38 14.14 3.13
C ALA A 148 4.63 15.04 2.93
N THR A 149 5.81 14.51 3.24
CA THR A 149 7.09 15.22 3.08
C THR A 149 7.81 14.90 1.76
N CYS A 150 7.24 14.00 0.95
CA CYS A 150 7.81 13.59 -0.33
C CYS A 150 7.49 14.59 -1.45
N THR A 151 8.09 15.77 -1.39
CA THR A 151 7.95 16.79 -2.44
C THR A 151 9.28 17.49 -2.71
N GLY A 152 9.39 18.14 -3.88
CA GLY A 152 10.52 18.99 -4.24
C GLY A 152 11.85 18.24 -4.21
N ARG A 153 12.76 18.67 -3.33
CA ARG A 153 14.09 18.04 -3.20
C ARG A 153 13.99 16.57 -2.76
N ASN A 154 13.11 16.24 -1.82
CA ASN A 154 13.01 14.88 -1.27
C ASN A 154 12.51 13.88 -2.32
N GLU A 155 11.52 14.27 -3.11
CA GLU A 155 11.01 13.48 -4.22
C GLU A 155 12.11 13.23 -5.27
N CYS A 156 12.87 14.27 -5.64
CA CYS A 156 13.99 14.14 -6.58
C CYS A 156 15.11 13.22 -6.07
N LEU A 157 15.54 13.40 -4.81
CA LEU A 157 16.55 12.56 -4.20
C LEU A 157 16.10 11.09 -4.15
N SER A 158 14.83 10.87 -3.87
CA SER A 158 14.25 9.54 -3.80
C SER A 158 14.19 8.88 -5.18
N ALA A 159 13.87 9.63 -6.23
CA ALA A 159 13.98 9.14 -7.61
C ALA A 159 15.42 8.73 -7.98
N CYS A 160 16.44 9.46 -7.50
CA CYS A 160 17.84 9.06 -7.68
C CYS A 160 18.18 7.73 -6.99
N ILE A 161 17.63 7.50 -5.79
CA ILE A 161 17.80 6.25 -5.04
C ILE A 161 17.13 5.09 -5.78
N VAL A 162 15.90 5.27 -6.26
CA VAL A 162 15.15 4.24 -7.00
C VAL A 162 15.92 3.79 -8.25
N ASN A 163 16.56 4.72 -8.96
CA ASN A 163 17.30 4.41 -10.19
C ASN A 163 18.71 3.87 -9.99
N ALA A 164 19.33 4.08 -8.83
CA ALA A 164 20.68 3.60 -8.54
C ALA A 164 20.70 2.15 -8.04
N THR A 165 21.79 1.43 -8.23
CA THR A 165 22.02 0.14 -7.57
C THR A 165 22.43 0.33 -6.11
N CYS A 166 22.25 -0.70 -5.27
CA CYS A 166 22.67 -0.63 -3.87
C CYS A 166 24.18 -0.35 -3.70
N GLU A 167 25.03 -0.83 -4.62
CA GLU A 167 26.46 -0.56 -4.61
C GLU A 167 26.77 0.90 -4.99
N GLU A 168 26.07 1.45 -5.99
CA GLU A 168 26.22 2.86 -6.36
C GLU A 168 25.80 3.81 -5.24
N ILE A 169 24.74 3.47 -4.50
CA ILE A 169 24.31 4.21 -3.31
C ILE A 169 25.36 4.09 -2.20
N ALA A 170 25.81 2.86 -1.89
CA ALA A 170 26.79 2.59 -0.84
C ALA A 170 28.12 3.32 -1.05
N THR A 171 28.57 3.37 -2.30
CA THR A 171 29.86 3.95 -2.69
C THR A 171 29.74 5.41 -3.12
N SER A 172 28.52 5.95 -3.17
CA SER A 172 28.24 7.27 -3.73
C SER A 172 28.87 7.45 -5.11
N SER A 173 28.56 6.54 -6.03
CA SER A 173 29.14 6.53 -7.39
C SER A 173 28.99 7.89 -8.08
N SER A 174 29.81 8.15 -9.09
CA SER A 174 29.72 9.41 -9.84
C SER A 174 28.35 9.63 -10.47
N ALA A 175 27.66 8.55 -10.89
CA ALA A 175 26.31 8.62 -11.44
C ALA A 175 25.27 8.99 -10.38
N TYR A 176 25.29 8.31 -9.23
CA TYR A 176 24.37 8.61 -8.12
C TYR A 176 24.60 10.03 -7.56
N SER A 177 25.86 10.38 -7.32
CA SER A 177 26.25 11.72 -6.83
C SER A 177 25.85 12.83 -7.81
N SER A 178 25.95 12.59 -9.12
CA SER A 178 25.51 13.56 -10.13
C SER A 178 23.99 13.72 -10.14
N CYS A 179 23.23 12.64 -9.97
CA CYS A 179 21.78 12.70 -9.85
C CYS A 179 21.36 13.52 -8.62
N VAL A 180 21.92 13.21 -7.46
CA VAL A 180 21.66 13.92 -6.20
C VAL A 180 22.02 15.40 -6.29
N ALA A 181 23.13 15.74 -6.95
CA ALA A 181 23.56 17.12 -7.13
C ALA A 181 22.66 17.92 -8.09
N ALA A 182 21.93 17.25 -8.99
CA ALA A 182 21.00 17.88 -9.91
C ALA A 182 19.64 18.21 -9.28
N CYS A 183 19.37 17.71 -8.08
CA CYS A 183 18.11 17.98 -7.39
C CYS A 183 18.03 19.43 -6.87
N PRO A 184 16.92 20.13 -7.14
CA PRO A 184 16.74 21.54 -6.78
C PRO A 184 16.65 21.81 -5.27
#